data_AF-A0A9E2Q9W8-F1
#
_entry.id   AF-A0A9E2Q9W8-F1
#
_cell.length_a   1.000
_cell.length_b   1.000
_cell.length_c   1.000
_cell.angle_alpha   90.00
_cell.angle_beta   90.00
_cell.angle_gamma   90.00
#
_symmetry.space_group_name_H-M   'P 1'
#
loop_
_entity.id
_entity.type
_entity.pdbx_description
1 polymer ?
#
loop_
_entity_poly.entity_id
_entity_poly.type
_entity_poly.pdbx_seq_one_letter_code
_entity_poly.pdbx_strand_id
1 'polypeptide(L)'
;MPLDNVEPEILEFVDQYIEQFACWDVFAHFHENPDIEKCSSEIAIDVGRRVTAIEPVLGRFIEQGVLSNDIEESEEPLYRYTAPAGVRHQMDAFLAATRDRTTRLAIVSKILQKEARRL
;
A
#
# COMPACT_ATOMS: atom_id res chain seq x y z
N MET A 1 -14.86 -10.67 13.66
CA MET A 1 -14.47 -12.01 13.18
C MET A 1 -13.13 -12.37 13.81
N PRO A 2 -12.87 -13.64 14.17
CA PRO A 2 -11.58 -14.01 14.70
C PRO A 2 -10.49 -13.82 13.63
N LEU A 3 -9.43 -13.11 13.98
CA LEU A 3 -8.22 -12.99 13.17
C LEU A 3 -7.34 -14.25 13.28
N ASP A 4 -7.74 -15.20 14.12
CA ASP A 4 -7.00 -16.42 14.49
C ASP A 4 -6.64 -17.31 13.30
N ASN A 5 -7.30 -17.13 12.15
CA ASN A 5 -7.05 -17.87 10.91
C ASN A 5 -6.12 -17.14 9.93
N VAL A 6 -5.65 -15.93 10.25
CA VAL A 6 -4.72 -15.17 9.42
C VAL A 6 -3.31 -15.36 9.99
N GLU A 7 -2.36 -15.70 9.13
CA GLU A 7 -0.96 -15.86 9.54
C GLU A 7 -0.43 -14.56 10.18
N PRO A 8 0.31 -14.64 11.31
CA PRO A 8 0.78 -13.46 12.04
C PRO A 8 1.58 -12.48 11.18
N GLU A 9 2.42 -12.99 10.27
CA GLU A 9 3.24 -12.19 9.36
C GLU A 9 2.39 -11.31 8.43
N ILE A 10 1.21 -11.79 8.00
CA ILE A 10 0.26 -11.03 7.19
C ILE A 10 -0.38 -9.93 8.03
N LEU A 11 -0.70 -10.20 9.30
CA LEU A 11 -1.25 -9.20 10.21
C LEU A 11 -0.22 -8.11 10.54
N GLU A 12 1.04 -8.48 10.72
CA GLU A 12 2.16 -7.55 10.91
C GLU A 12 2.37 -6.68 9.68
N PHE A 13 2.34 -7.25 8.48
CA PHE A 13 2.41 -6.50 7.23
C PHE A 13 1.26 -5.49 7.09
N VAL A 14 0.01 -5.92 7.38
CA VAL A 14 -1.14 -5.01 7.43
C VAL A 14 -0.93 -3.93 8.48
N ASP A 15 -0.31 -4.27 9.62
CA ASP A 15 -0.07 -3.30 10.66
C ASP A 15 0.94 -2.22 10.30
N GLN A 16 1.99 -2.62 9.58
CA GLN A 16 3.10 -1.77 9.18
C GLN A 16 2.79 -0.93 7.92
N TYR A 17 2.16 -1.53 6.91
CA TYR A 17 2.04 -0.91 5.59
C TYR A 17 0.60 -0.56 5.19
N ILE A 18 -0.41 -1.26 5.71
CA ILE A 18 -1.81 -1.15 5.23
C ILE A 18 -2.73 -0.56 6.29
N GLU A 19 -2.59 0.74 6.55
CA GLU A 19 -3.43 1.42 7.55
C GLU A 19 -4.79 1.87 7.03
N GLN A 20 -4.87 2.10 5.73
CA GLN A 20 -6.08 2.48 5.00
C GLN A 20 -6.07 1.81 3.63
N PHE A 21 -7.23 1.66 3.00
CA PHE A 21 -7.33 1.00 1.70
C PHE A 21 -6.51 1.68 0.61
N ALA A 22 -6.27 3.00 0.72
CA ALA A 22 -5.38 3.70 -0.20
C ALA A 22 -3.93 3.19 -0.14
N CYS A 23 -3.45 2.73 1.02
CA CYS A 23 -2.14 2.09 1.13
C CYS A 23 -2.09 0.78 0.33
N TRP A 24 -3.13 -0.04 0.44
CA TRP A 24 -3.22 -1.27 -0.35
C TRP A 24 -3.18 -0.95 -1.84
N ASP A 25 -4.07 -0.08 -2.32
CA ASP A 25 -4.19 0.16 -3.76
C ASP A 25 -2.90 0.74 -4.36
N VAL A 26 -2.27 1.70 -3.67
CA VAL A 26 -1.00 2.30 -4.12
C VAL A 26 0.13 1.27 -4.10
N PHE A 27 0.26 0.48 -3.04
CA PHE A 27 1.33 -0.52 -2.94
C PHE A 27 1.14 -1.62 -3.98
N ALA A 28 -0.08 -2.11 -4.16
CA ALA A 28 -0.39 -3.11 -5.18
C ALA A 28 -0.07 -2.59 -6.58
N HIS A 29 -0.44 -1.34 -6.88
CA HIS A 29 -0.15 -0.72 -8.17
C HIS A 29 1.35 -0.70 -8.50
N PHE A 30 2.19 -0.22 -7.58
CA PHE A 30 3.64 -0.21 -7.79
C PHE A 30 4.26 -1.62 -7.80
N HIS A 31 3.74 -2.54 -6.97
CA HIS A 31 4.23 -3.90 -6.91
C HIS A 31 3.92 -4.68 -8.20
N GLU A 32 2.74 -4.48 -8.78
CA GLU A 32 2.32 -5.08 -10.06
C GLU A 32 3.01 -4.43 -11.27
N ASN A 33 3.47 -3.19 -11.12
CA ASN A 33 4.10 -2.42 -12.20
C ASN A 33 5.43 -1.80 -11.71
N PRO A 34 6.48 -2.60 -11.45
CA PRO A 34 7.68 -2.14 -10.73
C PRO A 34 8.53 -1.12 -11.51
N ASP A 35 8.39 -1.07 -12.84
CA ASP A 35 9.16 -0.18 -13.71
C ASP A 35 8.48 1.17 -13.97
N ILE A 36 7.32 1.44 -13.34
CA ILE A 36 6.63 2.72 -13.54
C ILE A 36 7.35 3.85 -12.82
N GLU A 37 7.27 5.01 -13.45
CA GLU A 37 7.70 6.29 -12.91
C GLU A 37 6.62 7.30 -13.28
N LYS A 38 5.88 7.78 -12.27
CA LYS A 38 4.66 8.57 -12.47
C LYS A 38 4.51 9.62 -11.40
N CYS A 39 3.86 10.73 -11.75
CA CYS A 39 3.52 11.75 -10.76
C CYS A 39 2.26 11.37 -9.96
N SER A 40 1.93 12.16 -8.93
CA SER A 40 0.81 11.86 -8.04
C SER A 40 -0.54 11.83 -8.78
N SER A 41 -0.73 12.74 -9.74
CA SER A 41 -1.98 12.82 -10.49
C SER A 41 -2.24 11.60 -11.38
N GLU A 42 -1.20 11.06 -12.00
CA GLU A 42 -1.28 9.86 -12.83
C GLU A 42 -1.55 8.60 -11.99
N ILE A 43 -0.85 8.45 -10.86
CA ILE A 43 -1.06 7.32 -9.93
C ILE A 43 -2.49 7.33 -9.41
N ALA A 44 -3.02 8.51 -9.07
CA ALA A 44 -4.39 8.64 -8.56
C ALA A 44 -5.44 8.14 -9.58
N ILE A 45 -5.22 8.42 -10.87
CA ILE A 45 -6.06 7.92 -11.96
C ILE A 45 -5.99 6.39 -12.03
N ASP A 46 -4.79 5.83 -12.01
CA ASP A 46 -4.59 4.38 -12.16
C ASP A 46 -5.22 3.58 -11.01
N VAL A 47 -5.13 4.08 -9.77
CA VAL A 47 -5.71 3.41 -8.59
C VAL A 47 -7.16 3.80 -8.33
N GLY A 48 -7.74 4.69 -9.15
CA GLY A 48 -9.14 5.13 -9.01
C GLY A 48 -9.42 5.93 -7.74
N ARG A 49 -8.46 6.74 -7.27
CA ARG A 49 -8.58 7.57 -6.06
C ARG A 49 -8.36 9.05 -6.37
N ARG A 50 -8.68 9.91 -5.39
CA ARG A 50 -8.34 11.34 -5.44
C ARG A 50 -6.87 11.53 -5.09
N VAL A 51 -6.22 12.49 -5.73
CA VAL A 51 -4.82 12.88 -5.44
C VAL A 51 -4.63 13.16 -3.95
N THR A 52 -5.52 13.95 -3.35
CA THR A 52 -5.49 14.29 -1.92
C THR A 52 -5.60 13.09 -0.97
N ALA A 53 -6.11 11.95 -1.45
CA ALA A 53 -6.17 10.71 -0.67
C ALA A 53 -4.89 9.87 -0.78
N ILE A 54 -4.12 10.04 -1.86
CA ILE A 54 -2.91 9.25 -2.10
C ILE A 54 -1.62 10.00 -1.73
N GLU A 55 -1.57 11.34 -1.78
CA GLU A 55 -0.36 12.11 -1.42
C GLU A 55 0.18 11.75 -0.02
N PRO A 56 -0.65 11.63 1.03
CA PRO A 56 -0.17 11.20 2.34
C PRO A 56 0.36 9.76 2.34
N VAL A 57 -0.17 8.90 1.46
CA VAL A 57 0.29 7.50 1.30
C VAL A 57 1.64 7.46 0.60
N LEU A 58 1.81 8.25 -0.47
CA LEU A 58 3.07 8.36 -1.20
C LEU A 58 4.19 8.86 -0.30
N GLY A 59 3.94 9.94 0.47
CA GLY A 59 4.91 10.46 1.44
C GLY A 59 5.32 9.42 2.49
N ARG A 60 4.35 8.71 3.07
CA ARG A 60 4.62 7.60 3.99
C ARG A 60 5.45 6.49 3.36
N PHE A 61 5.13 6.09 2.14
CA PHE A 61 5.87 5.02 1.47
C PHE A 61 7.29 5.43 1.10
N ILE A 62 7.56 6.72 0.92
CA ILE A 62 8.93 7.25 0.86
C ILE A 62 9.63 7.09 2.22
N GLU A 63 8.99 7.51 3.32
CA GLU A 63 9.55 7.36 4.68
C GLU A 63 9.83 5.89 5.04
N GLN A 64 9.01 4.97 4.53
CA GLN A 64 9.15 3.52 4.74
C GLN A 64 10.11 2.83 3.76
N GLY A 65 10.69 3.57 2.80
CA GLY A 65 11.58 3.02 1.77
C GLY A 65 10.90 2.06 0.78
N VAL A 66 9.58 2.15 0.65
CA VAL A 66 8.78 1.42 -0.35
C VAL A 66 8.86 2.14 -1.70
N LEU A 67 8.86 3.47 -1.67
CA LEU A 67 8.98 4.35 -2.83
C LEU A 67 10.17 5.30 -2.67
N SER A 68 10.62 5.85 -3.78
CA SER A 68 11.45 7.05 -3.82
C SER A 68 10.81 8.07 -4.75
N ASN A 69 11.22 9.33 -4.64
CA ASN A 69 10.92 10.35 -5.62
C ASN A 69 12.17 11.14 -6.03
N ASP A 70 12.14 11.68 -7.23
CA ASP A 70 13.12 12.67 -7.68
C ASP A 70 12.53 14.06 -7.43
N ILE A 71 13.10 14.77 -6.46
CA ILE A 71 12.70 16.14 -6.12
C ILE A 71 13.60 17.07 -6.92
N GLU A 72 13.25 17.36 -8.17
CA GLU A 72 13.85 18.48 -8.90
C GLU A 72 13.05 19.77 -8.62
N GLU A 73 13.75 20.91 -8.45
CA GLU A 73 13.20 22.16 -7.90
C GLU A 73 12.07 22.82 -8.71
N SER A 74 11.70 22.28 -9.89
CA SER A 74 10.69 22.88 -10.78
C SER A 74 9.61 21.94 -11.31
N GLU A 75 9.63 20.65 -10.98
CA GLU A 75 8.68 19.66 -11.54
C GLU A 75 7.91 18.91 -10.45
N GLU A 76 6.74 18.37 -10.81
CA GLU A 76 5.98 17.49 -9.90
C GLU A 76 6.82 16.23 -9.66
N PRO A 77 7.00 15.78 -8.40
CA PRO A 77 7.86 14.64 -8.10
C PRO A 77 7.34 13.38 -8.79
N LEU A 78 8.25 12.68 -9.47
CA LEU A 78 8.00 11.36 -10.03
C LEU A 78 8.31 10.30 -8.98
N TYR A 79 7.38 9.36 -8.79
CA TYR A 79 7.50 8.30 -7.80
C TYR A 79 7.89 6.98 -8.47
N ARG A 80 8.82 6.25 -7.85
CA ARG A 80 9.33 4.97 -8.34
C ARG A 80 9.32 3.90 -7.24
N TYR A 81 9.16 2.65 -7.64
CA TYR A 81 9.13 1.51 -6.72
C TYR A 81 10.54 1.08 -6.31
N THR A 82 10.86 1.19 -5.02
CA THR A 82 12.19 0.90 -4.47
C THR A 82 12.18 -0.07 -3.31
N ALA A 83 11.01 -0.63 -2.99
CA ALA A 83 10.81 -1.57 -1.88
C ALA A 83 11.89 -2.67 -1.85
N PRO A 84 12.51 -2.98 -0.69
CA PRO A 84 13.46 -4.07 -0.58
C PRO A 84 12.87 -5.43 -0.95
N ALA A 85 13.71 -6.41 -1.30
CA ALA A 85 13.26 -7.76 -1.67
C ALA A 85 12.39 -8.43 -0.59
N GLY A 86 12.72 -8.23 0.69
CA GLY A 86 11.90 -8.76 1.80
C GLY A 86 10.49 -8.15 1.83
N VAL A 87 10.39 -6.83 1.61
CA VAL A 87 9.11 -6.11 1.56
C VAL A 87 8.27 -6.54 0.36
N ARG A 88 8.91 -6.75 -0.80
CA ARG A 88 8.25 -7.33 -1.97
C ARG A 88 7.67 -8.72 -1.68
N HIS A 89 8.45 -9.57 -1.01
CA HIS A 89 7.99 -10.91 -0.64
C HIS A 89 6.81 -10.88 0.35
N GLN A 90 6.81 -9.96 1.30
CA GLN A 90 5.67 -9.76 2.20
C GLN A 90 4.42 -9.29 1.44
N MET A 91 4.59 -8.43 0.45
CA MET A 91 3.49 -8.01 -0.42
C MET A 91 2.93 -9.17 -1.25
N ASP A 92 3.79 -10.02 -1.82
CA ASP A 92 3.37 -11.25 -2.50
C ASP A 92 2.53 -12.16 -1.58
N ALA A 93 3.01 -12.40 -0.36
CA ALA A 93 2.32 -13.22 0.64
C ALA A 93 0.98 -12.61 1.05
N PHE A 94 0.93 -11.30 1.25
CA PHE A 94 -0.30 -10.55 1.52
C PHE A 94 -1.32 -10.70 0.37
N LEU A 95 -0.91 -10.47 -0.88
CA LEU A 95 -1.79 -10.61 -2.04
C LEU A 95 -2.28 -12.07 -2.19
N ALA A 96 -1.42 -13.06 -1.99
CA ALA A 96 -1.79 -14.46 -1.99
C ALA A 96 -2.83 -14.79 -0.90
N ALA A 97 -2.61 -14.31 0.34
CA ALA A 97 -3.52 -14.50 1.46
C ALA A 97 -4.92 -13.91 1.19
N THR A 98 -4.99 -12.76 0.50
CA THR A 98 -6.27 -12.13 0.14
C THR A 98 -7.07 -12.88 -0.95
N ARG A 99 -6.51 -13.93 -1.57
CA ARG A 99 -7.26 -14.80 -2.49
C ARG A 99 -8.21 -15.75 -1.76
N ASP A 100 -7.89 -16.12 -0.51
CA ASP A 100 -8.84 -16.85 0.33
C ASP A 100 -9.94 -15.91 0.84
N ARG A 101 -11.19 -16.34 0.69
CA ARG A 101 -12.36 -15.50 1.02
C ARG A 101 -12.43 -15.15 2.51
N THR A 102 -12.12 -16.11 3.37
CA THR A 102 -12.22 -15.95 4.83
C THR A 102 -11.11 -15.03 5.32
N THR A 103 -9.88 -15.28 4.87
CA THR A 103 -8.71 -14.45 5.14
C THR A 103 -8.89 -13.02 4.64
N ARG A 104 -9.38 -12.85 3.40
CA ARG A 104 -9.68 -11.51 2.85
C ARG A 104 -10.69 -10.76 3.70
N LEU A 105 -11.78 -11.40 4.12
CA LEU A 105 -12.79 -10.75 4.96
C LEU A 105 -12.23 -10.35 6.32
N ALA A 106 -11.33 -11.14 6.90
CA ALA A 106 -10.64 -10.82 8.14
C ALA A 106 -9.70 -9.61 7.99
N ILE A 107 -8.88 -9.58 6.93
CA ILE A 107 -7.97 -8.48 6.59
C ILE A 107 -8.76 -7.19 6.34
N VAL A 108 -9.79 -7.23 5.48
CA VAL A 108 -10.67 -6.08 5.19
C VAL A 108 -11.31 -5.55 6.48
N SER A 109 -11.81 -6.44 7.33
CA SER A 109 -12.38 -6.05 8.62
C SER A 109 -11.35 -5.36 9.53
N LYS A 110 -10.09 -5.81 9.54
CA LYS A 110 -9.01 -5.18 10.32
C LYS A 110 -8.71 -3.79 9.78
N ILE A 111 -8.57 -3.61 8.47
CA ILE A 111 -8.31 -2.31 7.84
C ILE A 111 -9.43 -1.32 8.16
N LEU A 112 -10.71 -1.73 8.02
CA LEU A 112 -11.87 -0.89 8.39
C LEU A 112 -11.83 -0.46 9.86
N GLN A 113 -11.46 -1.35 10.78
CA GLN A 113 -11.32 -1.00 12.20
C GLN A 113 -10.17 -0.03 12.45
N LYS A 114 -9.07 -0.12 11.69
CA LYS A 114 -7.94 0.82 11.78
C LYS A 114 -8.35 2.21 11.30
N GLU A 115 -9.02 2.31 10.15
CA GLU A 115 -9.53 3.58 9.62
C GLU A 115 -10.52 4.24 10.59
N ALA A 116 -11.44 3.46 11.18
CA ALA A 116 -12.43 3.99 12.12
C ALA A 116 -11.81 4.57 13.41
N ARG A 117 -10.64 4.10 13.84
CA ARG A 117 -9.91 4.61 15.03
C ARG A 117 -9.09 5.88 14.74
N ARG A 118 -8.92 6.25 13.47
CA ARG A 118 -8.19 7.46 13.06
C ARG A 118 -9.06 8.70 13.00
N LEU A 119 -10.37 8.52 12.92
CA LEU A 119 -11.38 9.58 13.02
C LEU A 119 -11.60 9.96 14.48
#